data_AF-A0A523S834-F1
#
_entry.id   AF-A0A523S834-F1
#
_cell.length_a   1.000
_cell.length_b   1.000
_cell.length_c   1.000
_cell.angle_alpha   90.00
_cell.angle_beta   90.00
_cell.angle_gamma   90.00
#
_symmetry.space_group_name_H-M   'P 1'
#
loop_
_entity.id
_entity.type
_entity.pdbx_description
1 polymer ?
#
loop_
_entity_poly.entity_id
_entity_poly.type
_entity_poly.pdbx_seq_one_letter_code
_entity_poly.pdbx_strand_id
1 'polypeptide(L)'
;MNNPHFTKEYPGDWVLTEIVLEYEAKDSRKKESRFDKEETNFDLSRNGIKTIDLTPLLGNTVVETLNLGSNKLEKLDLKPISQCTSLMTLNIFKNQLTEV
;
A
#
# COMPACT_ATOMS: atom_id res chain seq x y z
N MET A 1 3.82 19.17 34.45
CA MET A 1 2.74 18.72 35.35
C MET A 1 1.44 19.15 34.67
N ASN A 2 0.52 18.35 34.14
CA ASN A 2 0.29 16.91 34.14
C ASN A 2 -0.34 16.60 32.78
N ASN A 3 0.11 15.54 32.11
CA ASN A 3 -0.54 14.96 30.94
C ASN A 3 -1.30 13.72 31.41
N PRO A 4 -2.65 13.68 31.37
CA PRO A 4 -3.36 12.45 31.65
C PRO A 4 -4.22 12.05 30.44
N HIS A 5 -3.75 11.09 29.67
CA HIS A 5 -4.64 10.06 29.13
C HIS A 5 -3.86 8.75 28.95
N PHE A 6 -3.64 8.08 30.08
CA PHE A 6 -3.53 6.62 30.11
C PHE A 6 -4.92 6.05 30.31
N THR A 7 -5.45 5.34 29.32
CA THR A 7 -6.54 4.38 29.52
C THR A 7 -6.20 3.08 28.80
N LYS A 8 -5.71 2.13 29.60
CA LYS A 8 -5.95 0.68 29.60
C LYS A 8 -6.00 -0.08 28.26
N GLU A 9 -5.08 -1.04 28.17
CA GLU A 9 -5.04 -2.16 27.22
C GLU A 9 -6.37 -2.96 27.17
N TYR A 10 -6.79 -3.34 25.97
CA TYR A 10 -7.75 -4.41 25.70
C TYR A 10 -7.05 -5.55 24.94
N PRO A 11 -7.16 -6.81 25.38
CA PRO A 11 -6.64 -7.96 24.65
C PRO A 11 -7.70 -8.51 23.70
N GLY A 12 -7.36 -8.66 22.40
CA GLY A 12 -8.08 -9.56 21.49
C GLY A 12 -9.12 -8.94 20.55
N ASP A 13 -8.78 -7.85 19.85
CA ASP A 13 -9.15 -7.60 18.44
C ASP A 13 -8.47 -6.30 18.02
N TRP A 14 -7.20 -6.40 17.60
CA TRP A 14 -6.55 -5.32 16.88
C TRP A 14 -7.17 -5.33 15.50
N VAL A 15 -8.25 -4.58 15.29
CA VAL A 15 -8.63 -4.18 13.93
C VAL A 15 -7.35 -3.60 13.34
N LEU A 16 -6.79 -4.23 12.31
CA LEU A 16 -5.63 -3.68 11.61
C LEU A 16 -6.03 -2.27 11.17
N THR A 17 -5.53 -1.26 11.90
CA THR A 17 -5.83 0.15 11.63
C THR A 17 -5.10 0.62 10.39
N GLU A 18 -4.09 -0.14 9.97
CA GLU A 18 -3.21 0.14 8.87
C GLU A 18 -3.25 -0.95 7.80
N ILE A 19 -3.18 -0.52 6.55
CA ILE A 19 -2.81 -1.36 5.41
C ILE A 19 -1.31 -1.20 5.22
N VAL A 20 -0.61 -2.33 5.23
CA VAL A 20 0.85 -2.38 5.07
C VAL A 20 1.16 -2.99 3.72
N LEU A 21 1.81 -2.23 2.84
CA LEU A 21 2.29 -2.72 1.55
C LEU A 21 3.78 -3.00 1.62
N GLU A 22 4.15 -4.26 1.45
CA GLU A 22 5.54 -4.69 1.38
C GLU A 22 6.06 -4.63 -0.06
N TYR A 23 7.31 -4.17 -0.21
CA TYR A 23 7.95 -4.07 -1.51
C TYR A 23 9.46 -4.24 -1.44
N GLU A 24 10.05 -4.71 -2.55
CA GLU A 24 11.50 -4.74 -2.72
C GLU A 24 11.96 -3.49 -3.49
N ALA A 25 12.87 -2.72 -2.91
CA ALA A 25 13.47 -1.56 -3.56
C ALA A 25 14.61 -1.96 -4.51
N LYS A 26 15.05 -1.03 -5.35
CA LYS A 26 16.14 -1.21 -6.33
C LYS A 26 17.48 -1.71 -5.77
N ASP A 27 17.69 -1.58 -4.46
CA ASP A 27 18.88 -2.02 -3.73
C ASP A 27 18.66 -3.36 -3.01
N SER A 28 17.61 -4.09 -3.39
CA SER A 28 17.17 -5.37 -2.81
C SER A 28 16.82 -5.30 -1.31
N ARG A 29 16.62 -4.09 -0.77
CA ARG A 29 16.05 -3.93 0.56
C ARG A 29 14.55 -4.13 0.50
N LYS A 30 14.05 -4.96 1.40
CA LYS A 30 12.61 -5.01 1.72
C LYS A 30 12.25 -3.77 2.51
N LYS A 31 11.13 -3.16 2.14
CA LYS A 31 10.55 -1.99 2.80
C LYS A 31 9.04 -2.19 2.88
N GLU A 32 8.44 -1.38 3.72
CA GLU A 32 7.00 -1.33 3.90
C GLU A 32 6.54 0.13 3.81
N SER A 33 5.35 0.33 3.26
CA SER A 33 4.59 1.56 3.38
C SER A 33 3.30 1.27 4.15
N ARG A 34 2.99 2.11 5.14
CA ARG A 34 1.81 1.97 6.00
C ARG A 34 0.82 3.08 5.67
N PHE A 35 -0.44 2.71 5.53
CA PHE A 35 -1.54 3.60 5.22
C PHE A 35 -2.67 3.35 6.20
N ASP A 36 -3.37 4.39 6.65
CA ASP A 36 -4.58 4.19 7.43
C ASP A 36 -5.65 3.47 6.59
N LYS A 37 -6.46 2.61 7.21
CA LYS A 37 -7.53 1.86 6.51
C LYS A 37 -8.59 2.75 5.84
N GLU A 38 -8.68 4.01 6.25
CA GLU A 38 -9.63 5.02 5.77
C GLU A 38 -9.00 5.96 4.71
N GLU A 39 -7.69 5.83 4.46
CA GLU A 39 -6.98 6.61 3.46
C GLU A 39 -7.44 6.19 2.05
N THR A 40 -7.72 7.17 1.20
CA THR A 40 -8.18 6.92 -0.17
C THR A 40 -7.05 7.02 -1.19
N ASN A 41 -5.90 7.61 -0.83
CA ASN A 41 -4.79 7.85 -1.73
C ASN A 41 -3.48 7.21 -1.25
N PHE A 42 -3.08 6.13 -1.92
CA PHE A 42 -1.89 5.37 -1.59
C PHE A 42 -0.75 5.82 -2.52
N ASP A 43 0.08 6.75 -2.06
CA ASP A 43 1.24 7.23 -2.81
C ASP A 43 2.51 6.44 -2.46
N LEU A 44 2.95 5.61 -3.41
CA LEU A 44 4.21 4.89 -3.39
C LEU A 44 5.14 5.31 -4.54
N SER A 45 4.90 6.47 -5.14
CA SER A 45 5.70 6.95 -6.25
C SER A 45 7.13 7.28 -5.83
N ARG A 46 8.08 7.13 -6.75
CA ARG A 46 9.50 7.48 -6.56
C ARG A 46 10.23 6.72 -5.44
N ASN A 47 9.72 5.56 -5.03
CA ASN A 47 10.34 4.72 -4.01
C ASN A 47 11.41 3.75 -4.56
N GLY A 48 11.58 3.72 -5.88
CA GLY A 48 12.51 2.81 -6.55
C GLY A 48 12.08 1.35 -6.42
N ILE A 49 10.77 1.11 -6.41
CA ILE A 49 10.16 -0.21 -6.24
C ILE A 49 10.47 -1.11 -7.43
N LYS A 50 10.97 -2.31 -7.18
CA LYS A 50 11.25 -3.35 -8.17
C LYS A 50 10.14 -4.39 -8.22
N THR A 51 9.64 -4.80 -7.05
CA THR A 51 8.48 -5.68 -6.88
C THR A 51 7.65 -5.18 -5.71
N ILE A 52 6.33 -5.40 -5.74
CA ILE A 52 5.41 -5.01 -4.68
C ILE A 52 4.36 -6.10 -4.47
N ASP A 53 4.03 -6.36 -3.21
CA ASP A 53 2.90 -7.20 -2.85
C ASP A 53 1.65 -6.33 -2.62
N LEU A 54 0.64 -6.51 -3.49
CA LEU A 54 -0.65 -5.83 -3.38
C LEU A 54 -1.71 -6.67 -2.65
N THR A 55 -1.39 -7.88 -2.18
CA THR A 55 -2.30 -8.76 -1.42
C THR A 55 -3.04 -8.05 -0.28
N PRO A 56 -2.41 -7.12 0.48
CA PRO A 56 -3.10 -6.38 1.54
C PRO A 56 -4.26 -5.49 1.07
N LEU A 57 -4.39 -5.23 -0.24
CA LEU A 57 -5.51 -4.49 -0.84
C LEU A 57 -6.68 -5.40 -1.25
N LEU A 58 -6.59 -6.72 -1.05
CA LEU A 58 -7.64 -7.64 -1.45
C LEU A 58 -8.97 -7.29 -0.76
N GLY A 59 -9.98 -6.95 -1.56
CA GLY A 59 -11.29 -6.54 -1.08
C GLY A 59 -11.33 -5.15 -0.44
N ASN A 60 -10.28 -4.34 -0.58
CA ASN A 60 -10.30 -2.95 -0.13
C ASN A 60 -11.29 -2.13 -0.96
N THR A 61 -12.33 -1.59 -0.31
CA THR A 61 -13.37 -0.78 -0.97
C THR A 61 -13.22 0.72 -0.68
N VAL A 62 -12.06 1.17 -0.20
CA VAL A 62 -11.82 2.55 0.22
C VAL A 62 -10.83 3.26 -0.70
N VAL A 63 -9.76 2.58 -1.11
CA VAL A 63 -8.71 3.16 -1.94
C VAL A 63 -9.27 3.59 -3.29
N GLU A 64 -9.10 4.87 -3.60
CA GLU A 64 -9.53 5.48 -4.86
C GLU A 64 -8.35 5.68 -5.80
N THR A 65 -7.16 5.94 -5.25
CA THR A 65 -5.93 6.18 -6.00
C THR A 65 -4.79 5.33 -5.47
N LEU A 66 -4.15 4.56 -6.36
CA LEU A 66 -2.90 3.85 -6.11
C LEU A 66 -1.82 4.40 -7.06
N ASN A 67 -0.84 5.11 -6.51
CA ASN A 67 0.23 5.71 -7.27
C ASN A 67 1.56 4.95 -7.11
N LEU A 68 1.92 4.19 -8.15
CA LEU A 68 3.19 3.47 -8.29
C LEU A 68 4.11 4.12 -9.33
N GLY A 69 3.86 5.38 -9.69
CA GLY A 69 4.60 6.09 -10.73
C GLY A 69 6.07 6.33 -10.38
N SER A 70 6.91 6.47 -11.40
CA SER A 70 8.36 6.73 -11.26
C SER A 70 9.10 5.68 -10.40
N ASN A 71 8.74 4.41 -10.55
CA ASN A 71 9.40 3.28 -9.91
C ASN A 71 10.22 2.46 -10.93
N LYS A 72 10.55 1.21 -10.60
CA LYS A 72 11.37 0.30 -11.40
C LYS A 72 10.68 -1.06 -11.60
N LEU A 73 9.35 -1.11 -11.48
CA LEU A 73 8.57 -2.32 -11.64
C LEU A 73 8.80 -2.92 -13.03
N GLU A 74 9.13 -4.20 -13.08
CA GLU A 74 9.27 -4.99 -14.32
C GLU A 74 8.01 -5.82 -14.59
N LYS A 75 7.35 -6.26 -13.52
CA LYS A 75 6.07 -6.97 -13.53
C LYS A 75 5.17 -6.42 -12.44
N LEU A 76 3.86 -6.48 -12.64
CA LEU A 76 2.88 -6.06 -11.64
C LEU A 76 1.66 -6.98 -11.69
N ASP A 77 1.38 -7.72 -10.63
CA ASP A 77 0.16 -8.52 -10.52
C ASP A 77 -1.00 -7.63 -10.06
N LEU A 78 -2.02 -7.47 -10.92
CA LEU A 78 -3.22 -6.67 -10.63
C LEU A 78 -4.34 -7.48 -9.97
N LYS A 79 -4.19 -8.80 -9.83
CA LYS A 79 -5.23 -9.67 -9.24
C LYS A 79 -5.67 -9.20 -7.85
N PRO A 80 -4.79 -8.79 -6.92
CA PRO A 80 -5.22 -8.34 -5.59
C PRO A 80 -6.15 -7.12 -5.62
N ILE A 81 -5.95 -6.20 -6.57
CA ILE A 81 -6.76 -4.98 -6.69
C ILE A 81 -7.97 -5.13 -7.61
N SER A 82 -8.15 -6.31 -8.24
CA SER A 82 -9.27 -6.57 -9.17
C SER A 82 -10.65 -6.43 -8.53
N GLN A 83 -10.74 -6.54 -7.20
CA GLN A 83 -11.98 -6.38 -6.43
C GLN A 83 -12.07 -5.04 -5.69
N CYS A 84 -11.12 -4.13 -5.88
CA CYS A 84 -11.17 -2.79 -5.29
C CYS A 84 -12.20 -1.93 -6.03
N THR A 85 -13.47 -1.99 -5.62
CA THR A 85 -14.58 -1.34 -6.34
C THR A 85 -14.52 0.17 -6.37
N SER A 86 -13.79 0.79 -5.43
CA SER A 86 -13.63 2.25 -5.34
C SER A 86 -12.39 2.75 -6.07
N LEU A 87 -11.52 1.87 -6.58
CA LEU A 87 -10.28 2.27 -7.23
C LEU A 87 -10.59 2.93 -8.58
N MET A 88 -10.33 4.22 -8.68
CA MET A 88 -10.56 5.02 -9.89
C MET A 88 -9.27 5.28 -10.67
N THR A 89 -8.14 5.36 -9.96
CA THR A 89 -6.85 5.72 -10.56
C THR A 89 -5.75 4.73 -10.15
N LEU A 90 -5.22 4.00 -11.13
CA LEU A 90 -3.96 3.28 -11.00
C LEU A 90 -2.89 4.01 -11.83
N ASN A 91 -1.89 4.57 -11.15
CA ASN A 91 -0.81 5.27 -11.81
C ASN A 91 0.49 4.45 -11.80
N ILE A 92 0.93 4.03 -12.99
CA ILE A 92 2.14 3.22 -13.19
C ILE A 92 3.14 3.90 -14.16
N PHE A 93 3.02 5.21 -14.42
CA PHE A 93 3.90 5.90 -15.37
C PHE A 93 5.38 5.79 -14.96
N LYS A 94 6.31 5.81 -15.93
CA LYS A 94 7.77 5.71 -15.68
C LYS A 94 8.16 4.51 -14.81
N ASN A 95 7.64 3.34 -15.16
CA ASN A 95 8.16 2.03 -14.74
C ASN A 95 8.88 1.34 -15.90
N GLN A 96 9.28 0.08 -15.72
CA GLN A 96 9.95 -0.77 -16.72
C GLN A 96 9.09 -1.99 -17.04
N LEU A 97 7.76 -1.84 -16.97
CA LEU A 97 6.81 -2.94 -17.06
C LEU A 97 6.88 -3.61 -18.43
N THR A 98 7.06 -4.93 -18.41
CA THR A 98 6.93 -5.80 -19.58
C THR A 98 5.69 -6.68 -19.51
N GLU A 99 5.06 -6.77 -18.33
CA GLU A 99 3.92 -7.63 -18.03
C GLU A 99 3.06 -7.02 -16.91
N VAL A 100 1.73 -7.16 -17.02
CA VAL A 100 0.71 -6.73 -16.04
C VAL A 100 -0.39 -7.77 -15.89
#